data_AF-A0A6J0VT60-F1
#
_entry.id   AF-A0A6J0VT60-F1
#
_cell.length_a   1.000
_cell.length_b   1.000
_cell.length_c   1.000
_cell.angle_alpha   90.00
_cell.angle_beta   90.00
_cell.angle_gamma   90.00
#
_symmetry.space_group_name_H-M   'P 1'
#
loop_
_entity.id
_entity.type
_entity.pdbx_description
1 polymer ?
#
loop_
_entity_poly.entity_id
_entity_poly.type
_entity_poly.pdbx_seq_one_letter_code
_entity_poly.pdbx_strand_id
1 'polypeptide(L)'
;MWLPPALLLLSIPGCLSIQGPESVQGQERESVSVQCRYDSEWESHKKWWCRGEWWASCRILVQTQGSGREEKGDRVSIRDDQRNHSFTVTMQELRQDDADTYWCGIERPGTDLGTQIKVTVGPREAVLTVLESQDSRTRTTSPPAASSRPHSRTHYMLLVFLKVPFLLGLVGAVLWLEEHRRDIAEPQGQPIYANLSSELLTRDTPV
;
A
#
# COMPACT_ATOMS: atom_id res chain seq x y z
N MET A 1 -35.49 11.22 17.04
CA MET A 1 -34.81 10.69 15.84
C MET A 1 -33.32 10.63 16.16
N TRP A 2 -32.88 9.54 16.81
CA TRP A 2 -31.48 9.28 17.07
C TRP A 2 -30.86 8.64 15.82
N LEU A 3 -29.79 9.21 15.29
CA LEU A 3 -29.00 8.57 14.24
C LEU A 3 -28.40 7.27 14.81
N PRO A 4 -28.46 6.14 14.10
CA PRO A 4 -27.99 4.87 14.61
C PRO A 4 -26.46 4.92 14.82
N PRO A 5 -25.92 4.37 15.94
CA PRO A 5 -24.48 4.33 16.22
C PRO A 5 -23.63 3.70 15.10
N ALA A 6 -24.26 2.95 14.19
CA ALA A 6 -23.63 2.37 13.01
C ALA A 6 -23.04 3.40 12.04
N LEU A 7 -23.55 4.64 11.99
CA LEU A 7 -22.97 5.70 11.17
C LEU A 7 -21.63 6.23 11.70
N LEU A 8 -21.32 6.03 12.99
CA LEU A 8 -20.01 6.37 13.55
C LEU A 8 -18.90 5.38 13.15
N LEU A 9 -19.27 4.20 12.66
CA LEU A 9 -18.32 3.15 12.23
C LEU A 9 -17.85 3.31 10.78
N LEU A 10 -18.41 4.26 10.01
CA LEU A 10 -17.98 4.54 8.63
C LEU A 10 -16.78 5.47 8.54
N SER A 11 -16.39 6.10 9.64
CA SER A 11 -15.17 6.88 9.73
C SER A 11 -14.04 5.97 10.18
N ILE A 12 -13.45 5.20 9.26
CA ILE A 12 -12.14 4.58 9.49
C ILE A 12 -11.11 5.72 9.50
N PRO A 13 -10.61 6.17 10.66
CA PRO A 13 -9.53 7.15 10.67
C PRO A 13 -8.27 6.43 10.19
N GLY A 14 -7.63 6.93 9.14
CA GLY A 14 -6.31 6.42 8.71
C GLY A 14 -6.25 5.57 7.45
N CYS A 15 -7.27 5.60 6.57
CA CYS A 15 -7.14 4.99 5.24
C CYS A 15 -6.59 5.96 4.16
N LEU A 16 -6.25 7.20 4.55
CA LEU A 16 -6.22 8.35 3.64
C LEU A 16 -4.96 9.23 3.73
N SER A 17 -3.83 8.67 4.21
CA SER A 17 -2.59 9.43 4.46
C SER A 17 -2.00 10.13 3.24
N ILE A 18 -2.31 9.63 2.03
CA ILE A 18 -2.09 10.34 0.77
C ILE A 18 -3.20 10.02 -0.23
N GLN A 19 -3.67 11.02 -0.94
CA GLN A 19 -4.72 10.91 -1.96
C GLN A 19 -4.34 11.73 -3.19
N GLY A 20 -4.75 11.25 -4.35
CA GLY A 20 -4.57 11.92 -5.63
C GLY A 20 -5.68 11.51 -6.59
N PRO A 21 -5.75 12.14 -7.78
CA PRO A 21 -6.68 11.69 -8.81
C PRO A 21 -6.32 10.28 -9.29
N GLU A 22 -7.33 9.47 -9.60
CA GLU A 22 -7.11 8.14 -10.20
C GLU A 22 -6.40 8.25 -11.56
N SER A 23 -6.77 9.27 -12.33
CA SER A 23 -6.13 9.56 -13.62
C SER A 23 -6.13 11.04 -13.94
N VAL A 24 -5.21 11.44 -14.80
CA VAL A 24 -5.17 12.76 -15.45
C VAL A 24 -4.91 12.58 -16.94
N GLN A 25 -5.49 13.47 -17.73
CA GLN A 25 -5.30 13.53 -19.17
C GLN A 25 -4.70 14.88 -19.54
N GLY A 26 -3.64 14.86 -20.35
CA GLY A 26 -3.10 16.05 -21.01
C GLY A 26 -3.06 15.88 -22.51
N GLN A 27 -2.79 16.96 -23.24
CA GLN A 27 -2.54 16.93 -24.68
C GLN A 27 -1.04 17.01 -24.98
N GLU A 28 -0.64 16.45 -26.11
CA GLU A 28 0.75 16.55 -26.58
C GLU A 28 1.20 18.02 -26.71
N ARG A 29 2.42 18.31 -26.24
CA ARG A 29 3.05 19.63 -26.15
C ARG A 29 2.45 20.59 -25.12
N GLU A 30 1.39 20.19 -24.42
CA GLU A 30 0.84 20.96 -23.31
C GLU A 30 1.44 20.52 -21.97
N SER A 31 0.91 21.08 -20.87
CA SER A 31 1.28 20.68 -19.51
C SER A 31 0.08 20.09 -18.80
N VAL A 32 0.33 19.16 -17.88
CA VAL A 32 -0.68 18.64 -16.94
C VAL A 32 -0.15 18.78 -15.51
N SER A 33 -1.05 19.09 -14.57
CA SER A 33 -0.72 19.16 -13.15
C SER A 33 -1.48 18.09 -12.38
N VAL A 34 -0.79 17.45 -11.44
CA VAL A 34 -1.34 16.45 -10.52
C VAL A 34 -1.22 16.99 -9.11
N GLN A 35 -2.34 17.10 -8.40
CA GLN A 35 -2.37 17.49 -7.00
C GLN A 35 -2.56 16.26 -6.12
N CYS A 36 -1.67 16.08 -5.14
CA CYS A 36 -1.73 15.01 -4.17
C CYS A 36 -1.83 15.59 -2.76
N ARG A 37 -2.91 15.25 -2.06
CA ARG A 37 -3.21 15.66 -0.68
C ARG A 37 -2.66 14.64 0.30
N TYR A 38 -2.26 15.09 1.48
CA TYR A 38 -1.70 14.24 2.52
C TYR A 38 -2.14 14.68 3.91
N ASP A 39 -2.03 13.79 4.90
CA ASP A 39 -2.32 14.11 6.30
C ASP A 39 -1.21 15.00 6.89
N SER A 40 -1.57 15.94 7.77
CA SER A 40 -0.65 16.96 8.31
C SER A 40 0.62 16.41 8.96
N GLU A 41 0.61 15.17 9.45
CA GLU A 41 1.79 14.46 9.97
C GLU A 41 2.94 14.33 8.95
N TRP A 42 2.64 14.45 7.65
CA TRP A 42 3.60 14.32 6.55
C TRP A 42 4.15 15.65 6.02
N GLU A 43 3.83 16.79 6.66
CA GLU A 43 4.17 18.14 6.18
C GLU A 43 5.67 18.32 5.85
N SER A 44 6.57 17.94 6.77
CA SER A 44 8.02 18.11 6.62
C SER A 44 8.72 16.98 5.86
N HIS A 45 7.99 15.95 5.44
CA HIS A 45 8.56 14.80 4.74
C HIS A 45 8.78 15.12 3.25
N LYS A 46 9.79 14.50 2.64
CA LYS A 46 10.05 14.70 1.20
C LYS A 46 8.91 14.09 0.40
N LYS A 47 8.45 14.83 -0.60
CA LYS A 47 7.41 14.41 -1.55
C LYS A 47 8.09 14.07 -2.87
N TRP A 48 7.64 13.04 -3.57
CA TRP A 48 8.27 12.63 -4.82
C TRP A 48 7.26 12.20 -5.87
N TRP A 49 7.67 12.33 -7.13
CA TRP A 49 6.93 11.88 -8.30
C TRP A 49 7.70 10.78 -9.00
N CYS A 50 7.09 9.60 -9.14
CA CYS A 50 7.74 8.40 -9.65
C CYS A 50 7.00 7.81 -10.83
N ARG A 51 7.73 7.31 -11.82
CA ARG A 51 7.17 6.75 -13.04
C ARG A 51 7.40 5.25 -13.12
N GLY A 52 6.36 4.49 -13.44
CA GLY A 52 6.40 3.05 -13.66
C GLY A 52 5.25 2.34 -12.96
N GLU A 53 4.80 1.21 -13.53
CA GLU A 53 3.70 0.40 -13.01
C GLU A 53 3.98 -0.16 -11.60
N TRP A 54 5.22 -0.60 -11.35
CA TRP A 54 5.60 -1.28 -10.12
C TRP A 54 6.17 -0.29 -9.10
N TRP A 55 5.47 -0.11 -7.98
CA TRP A 55 5.86 0.77 -6.87
C TRP A 55 7.32 0.56 -6.42
N ALA A 56 7.74 -0.70 -6.23
CA ALA A 56 9.05 -1.04 -5.70
C ALA A 56 10.23 -0.70 -6.63
N SER A 57 9.98 -0.43 -7.91
CA SER A 57 11.02 -0.21 -8.92
C SER A 57 10.72 0.96 -9.84
N CYS A 58 9.75 1.82 -9.49
CA CYS A 58 9.45 2.99 -10.27
C CYS A 58 10.66 3.95 -10.26
N ARG A 59 10.81 4.77 -11.30
CA ARG A 59 11.88 5.76 -11.40
C ARG A 59 11.41 7.10 -10.85
N ILE A 60 12.02 7.56 -9.76
CA ILE A 60 11.76 8.90 -9.21
C ILE A 60 12.25 9.94 -10.23
N LEU A 61 11.34 10.79 -10.69
CA LEU A 61 11.62 11.84 -11.67
C LEU A 61 11.98 13.17 -11.01
N VAL A 62 11.36 13.47 -9.87
CA VAL A 62 11.61 14.68 -9.08
C VAL A 62 11.18 14.45 -7.62
N GLN A 63 11.86 15.12 -6.67
CA GLN A 63 11.60 15.02 -5.24
C GLN A 63 11.83 16.37 -4.56
N THR A 64 11.01 16.72 -3.56
CA THR A 64 11.19 17.91 -2.73
C THR A 64 12.23 17.67 -1.64
N GLN A 65 12.76 18.74 -1.05
CA GLN A 65 13.68 18.65 0.11
C GLN A 65 12.95 18.76 1.46
N GLY A 66 11.68 18.34 1.54
CA GLY A 66 10.86 18.48 2.76
C GLY A 66 10.47 19.94 3.08
N SER A 67 10.51 20.81 2.07
CA SER A 67 10.14 22.22 2.17
C SER A 67 9.24 22.61 1.01
N GLY A 68 8.55 23.76 1.12
CA GLY A 68 7.70 24.30 0.05
C GLY A 68 8.44 24.94 -1.12
N ARG A 69 9.77 24.74 -1.24
CA ARG A 69 10.53 25.16 -2.41
C ARG A 69 10.14 24.28 -3.60
N GLU A 70 10.01 24.89 -4.79
CA GLU A 70 9.83 24.12 -6.02
C GLU A 70 11.16 23.46 -6.41
N GLU A 71 11.11 22.17 -6.66
CA GLU A 71 12.21 21.38 -7.22
C GLU A 71 11.87 20.97 -8.66
N LYS A 72 12.88 20.94 -9.53
CA LYS A 72 12.71 20.68 -10.98
C LYS A 72 13.58 19.52 -11.42
N GLY A 73 12.97 18.58 -12.14
CA GLY A 73 13.63 17.67 -13.06
C GLY A 73 13.61 18.24 -14.49
N ASP A 74 13.80 17.37 -15.48
CA ASP A 74 13.85 17.73 -16.90
C ASP A 74 12.60 18.51 -17.38
N ARG A 75 11.46 17.82 -17.51
CA ARG A 75 10.17 18.41 -17.89
C ARG A 75 9.12 18.27 -16.79
N VAL A 76 9.57 18.13 -15.55
CA VAL A 76 8.70 17.89 -14.39
C VAL A 76 9.13 18.79 -13.26
N SER A 77 8.18 19.51 -12.64
CA SER A 77 8.41 20.20 -11.37
C SER A 77 7.51 19.65 -10.27
N ILE A 78 7.96 19.80 -9.03
CA ILE A 78 7.19 19.45 -7.84
C ILE A 78 7.30 20.58 -6.82
N ARG A 79 6.17 20.94 -6.21
CA ARG A 79 6.10 21.94 -5.16
C ARG A 79 5.15 21.47 -4.07
N ASP A 80 5.61 21.53 -2.83
CA ASP A 80 4.79 21.23 -1.66
C ASP A 80 4.13 22.51 -1.12
N ASP A 81 2.82 22.51 -0.97
CA ASP A 81 2.06 23.50 -0.22
C ASP A 81 1.74 22.93 1.16
N GLN A 82 2.71 23.09 2.07
CA GLN A 82 2.67 22.60 3.44
C GLN A 82 1.47 23.14 4.23
N ARG A 83 0.99 24.36 3.92
CA ARG A 83 -0.16 24.97 4.59
C ARG A 83 -1.47 24.29 4.24
N ASN A 84 -1.58 23.83 2.99
CA ASN A 84 -2.77 23.17 2.48
C ASN A 84 -2.64 21.64 2.48
N HIS A 85 -1.55 21.11 3.03
CA HIS A 85 -1.21 19.69 3.06
C HIS A 85 -1.39 19.01 1.69
N SER A 86 -0.87 19.65 0.65
CA SER A 86 -0.92 19.12 -0.70
C SER A 86 0.32 19.50 -1.49
N PHE A 87 0.84 18.59 -2.29
CA PHE A 87 1.89 18.92 -3.25
C PHE A 87 1.37 18.78 -4.67
N THR A 88 1.91 19.61 -5.55
CA THR A 88 1.54 19.65 -6.96
C THR A 88 2.74 19.27 -7.79
N VAL A 89 2.54 18.32 -8.69
CA VAL A 89 3.49 17.94 -9.74
C VAL A 89 3.00 18.56 -11.05
N THR A 90 3.89 19.19 -11.81
CA THR A 90 3.57 19.70 -13.15
C THR A 90 4.47 19.02 -14.16
N MET A 91 3.88 18.31 -15.11
CA MET A 91 4.57 17.73 -16.27
C MET A 91 4.37 18.65 -17.47
N GLN A 92 5.46 19.08 -18.09
CA GLN A 92 5.47 20.06 -19.17
C GLN A 92 5.81 19.41 -20.52
N GLU A 93 5.38 20.06 -21.60
CA GLU A 93 5.66 19.65 -22.98
C GLU A 93 5.39 18.15 -23.20
N LEU A 94 4.21 17.68 -22.81
CA LEU A 94 3.85 16.25 -22.82
C LEU A 94 4.12 15.60 -24.18
N ARG A 95 4.60 14.37 -24.14
CA ARG A 95 4.83 13.49 -25.30
C ARG A 95 3.94 12.26 -25.17
N GLN A 96 3.62 11.58 -26.27
CA GLN A 96 2.86 10.31 -26.17
C GLN A 96 3.56 9.30 -25.24
N ASP A 97 4.89 9.24 -25.28
CA ASP A 97 5.70 8.39 -24.40
C ASP A 97 5.68 8.84 -22.93
N ASP A 98 5.03 9.94 -22.56
CA ASP A 98 4.79 10.29 -21.16
C ASP A 98 3.55 9.59 -20.59
N ALA A 99 2.70 8.99 -21.42
CA ALA A 99 1.57 8.20 -20.96
C ALA A 99 2.06 6.94 -20.23
N ASP A 100 1.77 6.85 -18.94
CA ASP A 100 2.26 5.78 -18.07
C ASP A 100 1.47 5.73 -16.76
N THR A 101 1.82 4.77 -15.91
CA THR A 101 1.47 4.77 -14.49
C THR A 101 2.51 5.56 -13.72
N TYR A 102 2.03 6.44 -12.84
CA TYR A 102 2.85 7.27 -11.97
C TYR A 102 2.41 7.12 -10.52
N TRP A 103 3.25 7.62 -9.63
CA TRP A 103 2.98 7.63 -8.21
C TRP A 103 3.36 8.96 -7.59
N CYS A 104 2.43 9.49 -6.80
CA CYS A 104 2.75 10.46 -5.77
C CYS A 104 3.26 9.68 -4.55
N GLY A 105 4.40 10.06 -4.01
CA GLY A 105 4.99 9.40 -2.86
C GLY A 105 5.47 10.36 -1.76
N ILE A 106 5.55 9.83 -0.55
CA ILE A 106 6.06 10.52 0.64
C ILE A 106 7.10 9.62 1.28
N GLU A 107 8.31 10.14 1.42
CA GLU A 107 9.40 9.47 2.12
C GLU A 107 9.06 9.34 3.60
N ARG A 108 9.16 8.13 4.16
CA ARG A 108 9.02 7.89 5.60
C ARG A 108 9.91 6.74 6.07
N PRO A 109 10.18 6.62 7.37
CA PRO A 109 10.76 5.41 7.92
C PRO A 109 9.93 4.17 7.57
N GLY A 110 10.57 3.16 6.99
CA GLY A 110 9.95 1.92 6.53
C GLY A 110 9.51 2.01 5.07
N THR A 111 8.27 1.60 4.80
CA THR A 111 7.69 1.68 3.46
C THR A 111 7.08 3.06 3.25
N ASP A 112 7.53 3.74 2.18
CA ASP A 112 6.97 5.01 1.74
C ASP A 112 5.45 4.94 1.52
N LEU A 113 4.78 6.06 1.73
CA LEU A 113 3.37 6.19 1.36
C LEU A 113 3.26 6.57 -0.10
N GLY A 114 2.24 6.07 -0.79
CA GLY A 114 1.97 6.55 -2.12
C GLY A 114 0.57 6.23 -2.61
N THR A 115 0.18 6.97 -3.64
CA THR A 115 -1.03 6.73 -4.40
C THR A 115 -0.67 6.66 -5.88
N GLN A 116 -1.38 5.82 -6.63
CA GLN A 116 -1.16 5.60 -8.05
C GLN A 116 -1.99 6.58 -8.87
N ILE A 117 -1.41 7.10 -9.95
CA ILE A 117 -2.07 7.99 -10.90
C ILE A 117 -1.81 7.45 -12.31
N LYS A 118 -2.88 7.29 -13.10
CA LYS A 118 -2.74 7.02 -14.53
C LYS A 118 -2.62 8.34 -15.31
N VAL A 119 -1.53 8.54 -16.04
CA VAL A 119 -1.38 9.69 -16.94
C VAL A 119 -1.65 9.23 -18.37
N THR A 120 -2.57 9.90 -19.06
CA THR A 120 -2.83 9.69 -20.49
C THR A 120 -2.50 10.96 -21.27
N VAL A 121 -2.02 10.78 -22.50
CA VAL A 121 -1.66 11.88 -23.39
C VAL A 121 -2.43 11.73 -24.69
N GLY A 122 -3.32 12.68 -24.95
CA GLY A 122 -4.04 12.78 -26.22
C GLY A 122 -3.21 13.48 -27.30
N PRO A 123 -3.56 13.29 -28.58
CA PRO A 123 -2.98 14.10 -29.65
C PRO A 123 -3.32 15.57 -29.39
N ARG A 124 -2.45 16.47 -29.82
CA ARG A 124 -2.78 17.90 -29.83
C ARG A 124 -3.97 18.11 -30.75
N GLU A 125 -5.00 18.80 -30.27
CA GLU A 125 -6.04 19.29 -31.17
C GLU A 125 -5.38 20.26 -32.16
N ALA A 126 -5.22 19.81 -33.40
CA ALA A 126 -4.87 20.71 -34.48
C ALA A 126 -6.01 21.71 -34.57
N VAL A 127 -5.72 23.00 -34.34
CA VAL A 127 -6.66 24.08 -34.64
C VAL A 127 -7.04 23.92 -36.11
N LEU A 128 -8.24 23.40 -36.34
CA LEU A 128 -8.83 23.24 -37.66
C LEU A 128 -9.09 24.63 -38.23
N THR A 129 -8.04 25.24 -38.79
CA THR A 129 -8.22 26.16 -39.91
C THR A 129 -8.14 25.32 -41.18
N VAL A 130 -9.13 24.46 -41.36
CA VAL A 130 -9.45 23.87 -42.66
C VAL A 130 -10.94 24.07 -42.83
N LEU A 131 -11.28 25.24 -43.38
CA LEU A 131 -12.54 25.39 -44.08
C LEU A 131 -12.54 24.38 -45.22
N GLU A 132 -13.61 23.59 -45.28
CA GLU A 132 -14.03 22.75 -46.41
C GLU A 132 -13.16 21.48 -46.59
N SER A 133 -13.71 20.27 -46.63
CA SER A 133 -14.98 19.87 -47.23
C SER A 133 -15.53 18.62 -46.55
N GLN A 134 -16.83 18.63 -46.27
CA GLN A 134 -17.63 17.40 -46.26
C GLN A 134 -17.50 16.72 -47.62
N ASP A 135 -17.16 15.43 -47.68
CA ASP A 135 -17.97 14.44 -48.40
C ASP A 135 -17.49 12.99 -48.14
N SER A 136 -18.48 12.11 -48.08
CA SER A 136 -18.46 10.67 -48.40
C SER A 136 -18.06 9.62 -47.34
N ARG A 137 -19.13 8.93 -46.88
CA ARG A 137 -19.28 7.50 -46.48
C ARG A 137 -18.18 6.58 -47.06
N THR A 138 -17.78 5.46 -46.44
CA THR A 138 -18.65 4.27 -46.18
C THR A 138 -17.91 3.17 -45.36
N ARG A 139 -18.66 2.48 -44.48
CA ARG A 139 -18.61 1.07 -43.99
C ARG A 139 -17.33 0.44 -43.37
N THR A 140 -17.48 0.14 -42.07
CA THR A 140 -17.41 -1.17 -41.38
C THR A 140 -16.34 -2.18 -41.81
N THR A 141 -15.48 -2.60 -40.86
CA THR A 141 -15.19 -4.02 -40.51
C THR A 141 -14.43 -4.09 -39.17
N SER A 142 -14.87 -4.97 -38.26
CA SER A 142 -14.13 -5.51 -37.11
C SER A 142 -14.31 -7.05 -37.10
N PRO A 143 -13.69 -7.84 -36.22
CA PRO A 143 -12.31 -7.88 -35.70
C PRO A 143 -11.65 -9.26 -35.99
N PRO A 144 -10.53 -9.63 -35.34
CA PRO A 144 -10.69 -10.57 -34.23
C PRO A 144 -9.77 -10.33 -33.02
N ALA A 145 -10.22 -10.88 -31.89
CA ALA A 145 -9.53 -10.97 -30.62
C ALA A 145 -8.46 -12.08 -30.60
N ALA A 146 -7.36 -11.83 -29.88
CA ALA A 146 -6.50 -12.84 -29.23
C ALA A 146 -5.77 -12.12 -28.07
N SER A 147 -6.16 -12.36 -26.81
CA SER A 147 -5.71 -13.47 -25.96
C SER A 147 -4.21 -13.41 -25.62
N SER A 148 -3.87 -12.67 -24.56
CA SER A 148 -2.68 -12.91 -23.75
C SER A 148 -3.09 -13.16 -22.31
N ARG A 149 -2.87 -14.39 -21.86
CA ARG A 149 -3.21 -14.91 -20.54
C ARG A 149 -2.42 -14.17 -19.44
N PRO A 150 -3.02 -13.84 -18.29
CA PRO A 150 -2.28 -13.33 -17.15
C PRO A 150 -1.59 -14.50 -16.41
N HIS A 151 -0.26 -14.57 -16.49
CA HIS A 151 0.56 -15.50 -15.71
C HIS A 151 0.73 -15.07 -14.22
N SER A 152 0.06 -14.00 -13.79
CA SER A 152 0.28 -13.38 -12.47
C SER A 152 -0.84 -13.66 -11.45
N ARG A 153 -1.81 -14.54 -11.76
CA ARG A 153 -2.85 -14.94 -10.79
C ARG A 153 -2.50 -16.20 -10.00
N THR A 154 -1.67 -17.06 -10.58
CA THR A 154 -1.21 -18.31 -9.94
C THR A 154 -0.16 -18.05 -8.86
N HIS A 155 0.73 -17.07 -9.04
CA HIS A 155 1.71 -16.69 -8.02
C HIS A 155 1.09 -16.05 -6.78
N TYR A 156 0.07 -15.19 -6.95
CA TYR A 156 -0.60 -14.53 -5.83
C TYR A 156 -1.42 -15.52 -4.97
N MET A 157 -2.10 -16.47 -5.63
CA MET A 157 -2.75 -17.57 -4.92
C MET A 157 -1.74 -18.45 -4.19
N LEU A 158 -0.62 -18.82 -4.82
CA LEU A 158 0.42 -19.65 -4.19
C LEU A 158 1.01 -18.98 -2.93
N LEU A 159 1.21 -17.66 -2.95
CA LEU A 159 1.77 -16.91 -1.80
C LEU A 159 0.80 -16.85 -0.62
N VAL A 160 -0.50 -16.75 -0.87
CA VAL A 160 -1.53 -16.78 0.19
C VAL A 160 -1.71 -18.21 0.72
N PHE A 161 -1.80 -19.21 -0.17
CA PHE A 161 -1.92 -20.62 0.19
C PHE A 161 -0.66 -21.22 0.80
N LEU A 162 0.53 -20.64 0.63
CA LEU A 162 1.74 -21.08 1.34
C LEU A 162 1.89 -20.39 2.70
N LYS A 163 1.67 -19.06 2.77
CA LYS A 163 1.89 -18.32 4.01
C LYS A 163 0.85 -18.63 5.07
N VAL A 164 -0.42 -18.80 4.72
CA VAL A 164 -1.48 -19.06 5.70
C VAL A 164 -1.32 -20.41 6.42
N PRO A 165 -1.14 -21.57 5.74
CA PRO A 165 -0.93 -22.83 6.44
C PRO A 165 0.43 -22.90 7.15
N PHE A 166 1.45 -22.19 6.67
CA PHE A 166 2.71 -22.07 7.40
C PHE A 166 2.52 -21.34 8.74
N LEU A 167 1.78 -20.22 8.75
CA LEU A 167 1.46 -19.49 9.98
C LEU A 167 0.57 -20.32 10.93
N LEU A 168 -0.45 -21.01 10.40
CA LEU A 168 -1.29 -21.91 11.20
C LEU A 168 -0.47 -23.07 11.78
N GLY A 169 0.46 -23.63 11.02
CA GLY A 169 1.39 -24.67 11.47
C GLY A 169 2.33 -24.18 12.58
N LEU A 170 2.86 -22.96 12.46
CA LEU A 170 3.69 -22.35 13.51
C LEU A 170 2.90 -22.11 14.80
N VAL A 171 1.67 -21.58 14.70
CA VAL A 171 0.79 -21.41 15.87
C VAL A 171 0.47 -22.76 16.51
N GLY A 172 0.15 -23.78 15.69
CA GLY A 172 -0.06 -25.14 16.18
C GLY A 172 1.16 -25.73 16.89
N ALA A 173 2.37 -25.53 16.35
CA ALA A 173 3.61 -25.98 16.97
C ALA A 173 3.90 -25.26 18.29
N VAL A 174 3.63 -23.96 18.38
CA VAL A 174 3.77 -23.18 19.62
C VAL A 174 2.79 -23.66 20.67
N LEU A 175 1.51 -23.84 20.32
CA LEU A 175 0.50 -24.36 21.24
C LEU A 175 0.83 -25.78 21.71
N TRP A 176 1.34 -26.64 20.82
CA TRP A 176 1.79 -27.98 21.17
C TRP A 176 2.98 -27.97 22.13
N LEU A 177 3.96 -27.09 21.92
CA LEU A 177 5.11 -26.92 22.83
C LEU A 177 4.70 -26.35 24.19
N GLU A 178 3.67 -25.50 24.22
CA GLU A 178 3.14 -24.90 25.44
C GLU A 178 2.27 -25.89 26.24
N GLU A 179 1.56 -26.79 25.57
CA GLU A 179 0.87 -27.93 26.17
C GLU A 179 1.88 -28.93 26.76
N HIS A 180 2.91 -29.30 25.99
CA HIS A 180 3.90 -30.26 26.46
C HIS A 180 4.75 -29.73 27.62
N ARG A 181 4.92 -28.40 27.72
CA ARG A 181 5.55 -27.77 28.89
C ARG A 181 4.65 -27.84 30.14
N ARG A 182 3.32 -27.84 29.99
CA ARG A 182 2.38 -28.06 31.10
C ARG A 182 2.45 -29.50 31.62
N ASP A 183 2.62 -30.48 30.75
CA ASP A 183 2.79 -31.89 31.15
C ASP A 183 4.11 -32.16 31.92
N ILE A 184 5.18 -31.40 31.62
CA ILE A 184 6.48 -31.54 32.31
C ILE A 184 6.47 -30.87 33.71
N ALA A 185 5.48 -30.04 34.01
CA ALA A 185 5.39 -29.29 35.27
C ALA A 185 4.68 -30.04 36.42
N GLU A 186 4.26 -31.29 36.24
CA GLU A 186 3.79 -32.15 37.34
C GLU A 186 4.86 -33.19 37.73
N PRO A 187 5.76 -32.90 38.70
CA PRO A 187 6.48 -33.97 39.37
C PRO A 187 5.55 -34.60 40.41
N GLN A 188 5.25 -35.90 40.28
CA GLN A 188 4.72 -36.70 41.38
C GLN A 188 5.73 -36.73 42.53
N GLY A 189 5.62 -35.77 43.45
CA GLY A 189 6.27 -35.77 44.74
C GLY A 189 5.32 -36.30 45.80
N GLN A 190 5.46 -37.58 46.15
CA GLN A 190 4.79 -38.15 47.32
C GLN A 190 5.42 -37.59 48.61
N PRO A 191 4.66 -37.08 49.59
CA PRO A 191 5.25 -36.50 50.79
C PRO A 191 5.76 -37.57 51.75
N ILE A 192 7.09 -37.61 51.93
CA ILE A 192 7.83 -38.37 52.97
C ILE A 192 7.66 -37.69 54.34
N TYR A 193 6.43 -37.43 54.77
CA TYR A 193 6.14 -36.90 56.12
C TYR A 193 5.05 -37.66 56.87
N ALA A 194 4.47 -38.71 56.28
CA ALA A 194 3.48 -39.55 56.96
C ALA A 194 4.07 -40.71 57.78
N ASN A 195 5.37 -41.01 57.65
CA ASN A 195 5.98 -42.18 58.32
C ASN A 195 6.78 -41.87 59.59
N LEU A 196 7.05 -40.59 59.91
CA LEU A 196 7.85 -40.26 61.09
C LEU A 196 7.05 -40.23 62.40
N SER A 197 5.71 -40.24 62.31
CA SER A 197 4.81 -40.28 63.47
C SER A 197 4.55 -41.70 64.00
N SER A 198 4.84 -42.75 63.24
CA SER A 198 4.65 -44.15 63.69
C SER A 198 5.88 -44.76 64.35
N GLU A 199 7.11 -44.32 64.02
CA GLU A 199 8.33 -44.88 64.61
C GLU A 199 8.72 -44.25 65.96
N LEU A 200 8.14 -43.12 66.35
CA LEU A 200 8.42 -42.47 67.64
C LEU A 200 7.50 -42.93 68.79
N LEU A 201 6.49 -43.77 68.51
CA LEU A 201 5.45 -44.18 69.47
C LEU A 201 5.58 -45.62 69.98
N THR A 202 6.63 -46.35 69.62
CA THR A 202 6.86 -47.75 70.07
C THR A 202 8.10 -47.94 70.94
N ARG A 203 8.80 -46.86 71.32
CA ARG A 203 10.04 -46.94 72.09
C ARG A 203 9.96 -46.22 73.44
N ASP A 204 8.93 -46.49 74.23
CA ASP A 204 8.93 -46.21 75.68
C ASP A 204 7.96 -47.16 76.41
N THR A 205 8.49 -48.29 76.91
CA THR A 205 7.95 -48.99 78.09
C THR A 205 9.13 -49.60 78.87
N PRO A 206 9.42 -49.13 80.08
CA PRO A 206 10.37 -49.77 80.99
C PRO A 206 9.68 -50.59 82.10
N VAL A 207 10.25 -51.78 82.35
CA VAL A 207 10.15 -52.67 83.54
C VAL A 207 8.82 -53.36 83.82
#